data_AF-A0A444U1Y6-F1
#
_entry.id   AF-A0A444U1Y6-F1
#
_cell.length_a   1.000
_cell.length_b   1.000
_cell.length_c   1.000
_cell.angle_alpha   90.00
_cell.angle_beta   90.00
_cell.angle_gamma   90.00
#
_symmetry.space_group_name_H-M   'P 1'
#
loop_
_entity.id
_entity.type
_entity.pdbx_description
1 polymer ?
#
loop_
_entity_poly.entity_id
_entity_poly.type
_entity_poly.pdbx_seq_one_letter_code
_entity_poly.pdbx_strand_id
1 'polypeptide(L)'
;MAELNKEVIDLVWGRRTGNGVSDTVFCRWTQGFVFSETEPTALEQFQGGPCAVIAPVQAFLLKNVLFNCENSKWRECSATLAAEELGFERFHTIIHKRTLKTVGEMKEAILDLYDTWRNKFGVLLFLYSVILTKEMLLVAPESPSEQARRIFQTFDPEDNGFIPDTLLEDVMKALDLVSEPEYVNLMKSKLDPEGLGIILQGPFLQEFFPDKSSVIPDSFPVYHYNGLKQSNHNEKVMYVEGTALVVGFEDPMVRTDDTPIKRCLQTKWPYIELLWTTDISPSLN
;
A
#
# COMPACT_ATOMS: atom_id res chain seq x y z
N MET A 1 -18.98 16.60 -31.93
CA MET A 1 -18.83 15.76 -30.72
C MET A 1 -18.81 14.25 -30.99
N ALA A 2 -18.89 13.75 -32.24
CA ALA A 2 -18.97 12.30 -32.50
C ALA A 2 -17.63 11.60 -32.79
N GLU A 3 -16.66 12.29 -33.40
CA GLU A 3 -15.42 11.67 -33.90
C GLU A 3 -14.30 11.64 -32.83
N LEU A 4 -14.13 12.76 -32.10
CA LEU A 4 -13.20 12.85 -30.97
C LEU A 4 -13.50 11.81 -29.86
N ASN A 5 -14.78 11.60 -29.55
CA ASN A 5 -15.20 10.59 -28.57
C ASN A 5 -14.85 9.17 -29.04
N LYS A 6 -14.96 8.90 -30.35
CA LYS A 6 -14.63 7.59 -30.91
C LYS A 6 -13.13 7.31 -30.85
N GLU A 7 -12.29 8.28 -31.21
CA GLU A 7 -10.83 8.13 -31.12
C GLU A 7 -10.33 7.96 -29.69
N VAL A 8 -10.88 8.72 -28.74
CA VAL A 8 -10.53 8.57 -27.32
C VAL A 8 -10.99 7.21 -26.79
N ILE A 9 -12.20 6.76 -27.16
CA ILE A 9 -12.69 5.43 -26.78
C ILE A 9 -11.79 4.34 -27.37
N ASP A 10 -11.43 4.42 -28.65
CA ASP A 10 -10.55 3.46 -29.30
C ASP A 10 -9.12 3.48 -28.73
N LEU A 11 -8.63 4.63 -28.26
CA LEU A 11 -7.32 4.76 -27.63
C LEU A 11 -7.30 4.14 -26.21
N VAL A 12 -8.32 4.42 -25.40
CA VAL A 12 -8.38 3.99 -23.99
C VAL A 12 -8.79 2.53 -23.87
N TRP A 13 -9.74 2.08 -24.71
CA TRP A 13 -10.39 0.77 -24.60
C TRP A 13 -10.01 -0.22 -25.71
N GLY A 14 -9.25 0.25 -26.70
CA GLY A 14 -8.97 -0.50 -27.92
C GLY A 14 -10.14 -0.47 -28.91
N ARG A 15 -9.84 -0.71 -30.20
CA ARG A 15 -10.90 -0.80 -31.23
C ARG A 15 -11.74 -2.05 -31.00
N ARG A 16 -13.06 -1.90 -31.06
CA ARG A 16 -14.04 -2.99 -30.87
C ARG A 16 -13.93 -4.15 -31.89
N THR A 17 -13.21 -3.95 -32.99
CA THR A 17 -13.01 -4.97 -34.04
C THR A 17 -11.69 -5.74 -33.91
N GLY A 18 -10.99 -5.66 -32.77
CA GLY A 18 -9.72 -6.35 -32.49
C GLY A 18 -9.62 -6.82 -31.02
N ASN A 19 -8.39 -6.90 -30.47
CA ASN A 19 -8.10 -7.25 -29.06
C ASN A 19 -8.58 -6.19 -28.03
N GLY A 20 -9.62 -5.42 -28.34
CA GLY A 20 -10.20 -4.41 -27.46
C GLY A 20 -11.06 -5.03 -26.35
N VAL A 21 -11.39 -4.21 -25.36
CA VAL A 21 -12.25 -4.61 -24.24
C VAL A 21 -13.65 -4.98 -24.76
N SER A 22 -14.20 -6.12 -24.32
CA SER A 22 -15.55 -6.53 -24.70
C SER A 22 -16.60 -5.51 -24.23
N ASP A 23 -17.72 -5.38 -24.96
CA ASP A 23 -18.81 -4.47 -24.58
C ASP A 23 -19.32 -4.75 -23.15
N THR A 24 -19.32 -6.01 -22.73
CA THR A 24 -19.67 -6.42 -21.37
C THR A 24 -18.72 -5.86 -20.31
N VAL A 25 -17.40 -5.93 -20.56
CA VAL A 25 -16.39 -5.38 -19.64
C VAL A 25 -16.39 -3.86 -19.68
N PHE A 26 -16.60 -3.24 -20.86
CA PHE A 26 -16.70 -1.80 -21.02
C PHE A 26 -17.89 -1.21 -20.24
N CYS A 27 -19.09 -1.79 -20.37
CA CYS A 27 -20.26 -1.35 -19.60
C CYS A 27 -20.02 -1.48 -18.10
N ARG A 28 -19.41 -2.59 -17.68
CA ARG A 28 -19.06 -2.83 -16.28
C ARG A 28 -18.07 -1.79 -15.74
N TRP A 29 -17.09 -1.38 -16.54
CA TRP A 29 -16.06 -0.43 -16.14
C TRP A 29 -16.51 1.04 -16.22
N THR A 30 -17.63 1.32 -16.89
CA THR A 30 -18.18 2.68 -17.06
C THR A 30 -19.42 2.98 -16.20
N GLN A 31 -19.87 2.04 -15.35
CA GLN A 31 -21.11 2.13 -14.57
C GLN A 31 -21.16 3.22 -13.47
N GLY A 32 -20.08 3.96 -13.23
CA GLY A 32 -19.98 4.96 -12.14
C GLY A 32 -19.98 4.35 -10.73
N PHE A 33 -19.96 5.22 -9.72
CA PHE A 33 -20.02 4.84 -8.29
C PHE A 33 -21.13 5.64 -7.60
N VAL A 34 -21.72 5.08 -6.56
CA VAL A 34 -22.73 5.73 -5.72
C VAL A 34 -22.29 5.69 -4.26
N PHE A 35 -22.84 6.54 -3.40
CA PHE A 35 -22.62 6.41 -1.96
C PHE A 35 -23.46 5.26 -1.39
N SER A 36 -22.90 4.57 -0.40
CA SER A 36 -23.59 3.52 0.33
C SER A 36 -24.67 4.10 1.23
N GLU A 37 -25.84 3.46 1.23
CA GLU A 37 -26.92 3.77 2.17
C GLU A 37 -26.59 3.32 3.59
N THR A 38 -25.76 2.28 3.74
CA THR A 38 -25.43 1.68 5.03
C THR A 38 -24.18 2.29 5.66
N GLU A 39 -23.27 2.80 4.83
CA GLU A 39 -22.01 3.40 5.27
C GLU A 39 -21.81 4.75 4.55
N PRO A 40 -22.24 5.88 5.14
CA PRO A 40 -22.43 7.15 4.44
C PRO A 40 -21.21 7.74 3.71
N THR A 41 -20.00 7.36 4.12
CA THR A 41 -18.74 7.83 3.53
C THR A 41 -18.14 6.83 2.54
N ALA A 42 -18.77 5.67 2.36
CA ALA A 42 -18.32 4.61 1.47
C ALA A 42 -18.96 4.72 0.10
N LEU A 43 -18.16 4.55 -0.94
CA LEU A 43 -18.64 4.37 -2.31
C LEU A 43 -19.02 2.91 -2.53
N GLU A 44 -19.97 2.66 -3.41
CA GLU A 44 -20.38 1.35 -3.83
C GLU A 44 -20.21 1.23 -5.33
N GLN A 45 -19.80 0.03 -5.74
CA GLN A 45 -19.74 -0.35 -7.12
C GLN A 45 -20.62 -1.59 -7.34
N PHE A 46 -21.45 -1.55 -8.38
CA PHE A 46 -22.42 -2.61 -8.63
C PHE A 46 -21.77 -3.88 -9.22
N GLN A 47 -20.62 -3.76 -9.87
CA GLN A 47 -19.91 -4.86 -10.51
C GLN A 47 -18.39 -4.60 -10.51
N GLY A 48 -17.51 -5.59 -10.56
CA GLY A 48 -16.05 -5.35 -10.58
C GLY A 48 -15.58 -4.48 -11.76
N GLY A 49 -14.82 -3.42 -11.51
CA GLY A 49 -14.33 -2.48 -12.53
C GLY A 49 -12.84 -2.15 -12.40
N PRO A 50 -12.32 -1.09 -13.04
CA PRO A 50 -10.91 -0.78 -12.93
C PRO A 50 -10.61 -0.31 -11.49
N CYS A 51 -9.96 -1.16 -10.70
CA CYS A 51 -9.64 -0.90 -9.29
C CYS A 51 -8.82 0.39 -9.08
N ALA A 52 -8.11 0.84 -10.10
CA ALA A 52 -7.31 2.07 -10.12
C ALA A 52 -8.13 3.37 -10.03
N VAL A 53 -9.47 3.31 -10.06
CA VAL A 53 -10.33 4.51 -9.96
C VAL A 53 -11.06 4.57 -8.62
N ILE A 54 -11.83 3.54 -8.25
CA ILE A 54 -12.63 3.59 -7.02
C ILE A 54 -11.78 3.59 -5.75
N ALA A 55 -10.72 2.77 -5.70
CA ALA A 55 -9.87 2.66 -4.52
C ALA A 55 -9.18 4.00 -4.15
N PRO A 56 -8.52 4.73 -5.08
CA PRO A 56 -7.94 6.03 -4.73
C PRO A 56 -8.97 7.11 -4.41
N VAL A 57 -10.13 7.10 -5.07
CA VAL A 57 -11.22 8.04 -4.73
C VAL A 57 -11.74 7.76 -3.33
N GLN A 58 -11.99 6.49 -2.99
CA GLN A 58 -12.44 6.11 -1.66
C GLN A 58 -11.38 6.44 -0.59
N ALA A 59 -10.11 6.14 -0.86
CA ALA A 59 -9.02 6.47 0.04
C ALA A 59 -8.91 7.99 0.28
N PHE A 60 -9.13 8.79 -0.77
CA PHE A 60 -9.18 10.23 -0.66
C PHE A 60 -10.35 10.70 0.22
N LEU A 61 -11.57 10.20 -0.02
CA LEU A 61 -12.74 10.52 0.80
C LEU A 61 -12.47 10.18 2.28
N LEU A 62 -12.03 8.96 2.55
CA LEU A 62 -11.75 8.49 3.89
C LEU A 62 -10.64 9.28 4.58
N LYS A 63 -9.57 9.66 3.86
CA LYS A 63 -8.53 10.55 4.39
C LYS A 63 -9.12 11.89 4.84
N ASN A 64 -9.99 12.50 4.04
CA ASN A 64 -10.59 13.77 4.45
C ASN A 64 -11.52 13.57 5.66
N VAL A 65 -12.27 12.47 5.72
CA VAL A 65 -13.16 12.16 6.84
C VAL A 65 -12.35 11.98 8.13
N LEU A 66 -11.34 11.11 8.10
CA LEU A 66 -10.62 10.71 9.31
C LEU A 66 -9.62 11.74 9.83
N PHE A 67 -9.10 12.62 8.96
CA PHE A 67 -8.04 13.57 9.30
C PHE A 67 -8.49 15.04 9.32
N ASN A 68 -9.60 15.42 8.68
CA ASN A 68 -10.10 16.80 8.70
C ASN A 68 -11.37 16.98 9.54
N CYS A 69 -12.04 15.90 9.97
CA CYS A 69 -13.15 15.98 10.91
C CYS A 69 -12.60 15.85 12.35
N GLU A 70 -12.79 16.87 13.19
CA GLU A 70 -12.36 16.86 14.59
C GLU A 70 -13.10 15.81 15.44
N ASN A 71 -14.15 15.19 14.89
CA ASN A 71 -15.00 14.25 15.62
C ASN A 71 -14.50 12.80 15.52
N SER A 72 -14.28 12.18 16.69
CA SER A 72 -14.08 10.73 16.87
C SER A 72 -15.29 9.87 16.45
N LYS A 73 -16.32 10.47 15.83
CA LYS A 73 -17.63 9.90 15.48
C LYS A 73 -17.85 9.86 13.96
N TRP A 74 -16.79 9.66 13.18
CA TRP A 74 -16.87 9.59 11.71
C TRP A 74 -17.86 8.54 11.18
N ARG A 75 -18.12 7.47 11.96
CA ARG A 75 -19.15 6.45 11.69
C ARG A 75 -20.59 6.92 11.95
N GLU A 76 -20.76 7.96 12.77
CA GLU A 76 -22.06 8.59 13.07
C GLU A 76 -22.32 9.81 12.17
N CYS A 77 -21.36 10.12 11.27
CA CYS A 77 -21.51 11.19 10.31
C CYS A 77 -22.60 10.79 9.31
N SER A 78 -23.73 11.49 9.33
CA SER A 78 -24.81 11.23 8.38
C SER A 78 -24.32 11.50 6.95
N ALA A 79 -24.91 10.85 5.95
CA ALA A 79 -24.56 11.12 4.54
C ALA A 79 -24.65 12.61 4.19
N THR A 80 -25.55 13.32 4.85
CA THR A 80 -25.77 14.76 4.72
C THR A 80 -24.66 15.58 5.38
N LEU A 81 -24.25 15.24 6.61
CA LEU A 81 -23.14 15.90 7.32
C LEU A 81 -21.79 15.60 6.67
N ALA A 82 -21.59 14.37 6.19
CA ALA A 82 -20.42 14.02 5.38
C ALA A 82 -20.43 14.82 4.06
N ALA A 83 -21.57 14.92 3.38
CA ALA A 83 -21.69 15.73 2.17
C ALA A 83 -21.51 17.25 2.41
N GLU A 84 -21.84 17.77 3.60
CA GLU A 84 -21.69 19.18 3.98
C GLU A 84 -20.29 19.52 4.51
N GLU A 85 -19.71 18.71 5.42
CA GLU A 85 -18.38 18.93 6.01
C GLU A 85 -17.23 18.52 5.07
N LEU A 86 -17.38 17.39 4.35
CA LEU A 86 -16.41 16.97 3.32
C LEU A 86 -16.66 17.63 1.98
N GLY A 87 -17.85 18.25 1.84
CA GLY A 87 -18.30 19.01 0.68
C GLY A 87 -18.34 18.14 -0.56
N PHE A 88 -19.51 17.66 -0.98
CA PHE A 88 -19.71 17.23 -2.37
C PHE A 88 -19.12 18.29 -3.32
N GLU A 89 -19.45 19.56 -3.08
CA GLU A 89 -18.88 20.71 -3.77
C GLU A 89 -17.37 20.88 -3.56
N ARG A 90 -16.83 20.55 -2.38
CA ARG A 90 -15.39 20.68 -2.10
C ARG A 90 -14.57 19.58 -2.80
N PHE A 91 -15.06 18.34 -2.80
CA PHE A 91 -14.50 17.23 -3.57
C PHE A 91 -14.62 17.49 -5.08
N HIS A 92 -15.77 17.97 -5.56
CA HIS A 92 -15.94 18.36 -6.96
C HIS A 92 -15.09 19.56 -7.36
N THR A 93 -14.83 20.53 -6.48
CA THR A 93 -13.96 21.68 -6.78
C THR A 93 -12.47 21.34 -6.79
N ILE A 94 -12.04 20.31 -6.06
CA ILE A 94 -10.65 19.80 -6.15
C ILE A 94 -10.45 18.75 -7.25
N ILE A 95 -11.53 18.19 -7.82
CA ILE A 95 -11.46 17.41 -9.06
C ILE A 95 -11.13 18.37 -10.20
N HIS A 96 -9.86 18.38 -10.60
CA HIS A 96 -9.41 19.18 -11.71
C HIS A 96 -9.80 18.48 -13.02
N LYS A 97 -10.92 18.90 -13.61
CA LYS A 97 -11.32 18.46 -14.96
C LYS A 97 -10.51 19.22 -16.01
N ARG A 98 -9.47 18.59 -16.56
CA ARG A 98 -8.77 19.13 -17.74
C ARG A 98 -9.54 18.72 -19.00
N THR A 99 -10.13 19.69 -19.69
CA THR A 99 -10.80 19.46 -20.98
C THR A 99 -9.79 19.62 -22.10
N LEU A 100 -9.56 18.54 -22.83
CA LEU A 100 -8.61 18.45 -23.93
C LEU A 100 -9.38 18.41 -25.25
N LYS A 101 -8.93 19.18 -26.24
CA LYS A 101 -9.67 19.36 -27.49
C LYS A 101 -9.27 18.32 -28.54
N THR A 102 -8.09 17.72 -28.40
CA THR A 102 -7.55 16.74 -29.35
C THR A 102 -6.91 15.56 -28.64
N VAL A 103 -6.81 14.42 -29.34
CA VAL A 103 -6.10 13.23 -28.86
C VAL A 103 -4.60 13.50 -28.69
N GLY A 104 -4.01 14.38 -29.51
CA GLY A 104 -2.62 14.82 -29.37
C GLY A 104 -2.36 15.50 -28.03
N GLU A 105 -3.22 16.46 -27.65
CA GLU A 105 -3.14 17.15 -26.35
C GLU A 105 -3.31 16.19 -25.17
N MET A 106 -4.14 15.14 -25.33
CA MET A 106 -4.31 14.11 -24.30
C MET A 106 -3.04 13.27 -24.11
N LYS A 107 -2.37 12.87 -25.19
CA LYS A 107 -1.13 12.11 -25.11
C LYS A 107 -0.03 12.90 -24.40
N GLU A 108 0.17 14.16 -24.77
CA GLU A 108 1.14 15.04 -24.11
C GLU A 108 0.80 15.23 -22.62
N ALA A 109 -0.47 15.46 -22.28
CA ALA A 109 -0.88 15.61 -20.88
C ALA A 109 -0.67 14.34 -20.05
N ILE A 110 -0.88 13.15 -20.63
CA ILE A 110 -0.59 11.87 -19.96
C ILE A 110 0.91 11.71 -19.74
N LEU A 111 1.73 12.02 -20.75
CA LEU A 111 3.20 11.93 -20.65
C LEU A 111 3.76 12.92 -19.62
N ASP A 112 3.27 14.16 -19.58
CA ASP A 112 3.64 15.16 -18.57
C ASP A 112 3.29 14.71 -17.14
N LEU A 113 2.17 14.01 -16.97
CA LEU A 113 1.74 13.50 -15.66
C LEU A 113 2.39 12.16 -15.29
N TYR A 114 2.98 11.48 -16.27
CA TYR A 114 3.53 10.13 -16.10
C TYR A 114 4.60 10.06 -15.00
N ASP A 115 5.52 11.04 -14.96
CA ASP A 115 6.55 11.09 -13.91
C ASP A 115 5.96 11.36 -12.52
N THR A 116 4.84 12.09 -12.45
CA THR A 116 4.11 12.30 -11.19
C THR A 116 3.44 11.01 -10.72
N TRP A 117 2.89 10.22 -11.64
CA TRP A 117 2.30 8.91 -11.33
C TRP A 117 3.34 7.85 -11.00
N ARG A 118 4.54 7.92 -11.59
CA ARG A 118 5.63 6.96 -11.35
C ARG A 118 6.39 7.23 -10.05
N ASN A 119 6.69 8.50 -9.76
CA ASN A 119 7.71 8.85 -8.76
C ASN A 119 7.13 9.43 -7.45
N LYS A 120 5.87 9.90 -7.44
CA LYS A 120 5.24 10.53 -6.25
C LYS A 120 4.19 9.66 -5.57
N PHE A 121 3.45 8.90 -6.36
CA PHE A 121 2.42 8.00 -5.90
C PHE A 121 2.75 6.64 -6.48
N GLY A 122 3.83 6.02 -5.98
CA GLY A 122 4.36 4.76 -6.50
C GLY A 122 3.21 3.85 -6.90
N VAL A 123 3.16 3.48 -8.18
CA VAL A 123 2.03 2.79 -8.81
C VAL A 123 1.67 1.56 -7.98
N LEU A 124 0.71 1.76 -7.08
CA LEU A 124 0.19 0.72 -6.19
C LEU A 124 -0.76 -0.10 -7.05
N LEU A 125 -0.17 -1.12 -7.65
CA LEU A 125 -0.87 -2.24 -8.25
C LEU A 125 -1.83 -2.83 -7.20
N PHE A 126 -3.11 -2.78 -7.56
CA PHE A 126 -4.24 -3.60 -7.11
C PHE A 126 -4.61 -3.56 -5.63
N LEU A 127 -5.87 -3.18 -5.39
CA LEU A 127 -6.93 -4.03 -4.85
C LEU A 127 -8.22 -3.20 -4.79
N TYR A 128 -9.39 -3.84 -4.84
CA TYR A 128 -10.68 -3.16 -4.55
C TYR A 128 -10.82 -2.74 -3.08
N SER A 129 -9.70 -2.79 -2.36
CA SER A 129 -9.59 -2.65 -0.93
C SER A 129 -8.72 -1.45 -0.60
N VAL A 130 -9.24 -0.55 0.22
CA VAL A 130 -8.45 0.53 0.81
C VAL A 130 -8.07 0.09 2.22
N ILE A 131 -6.77 0.14 2.52
CA ILE A 131 -6.25 -0.02 3.88
C ILE A 131 -5.72 1.34 4.31
N LEU A 132 -6.31 1.90 5.36
CA LEU A 132 -5.93 3.20 5.89
C LEU A 132 -5.54 3.08 7.37
N THR A 133 -4.57 3.89 7.77
CA THR A 133 -4.17 4.07 9.17
C THR A 133 -3.89 5.54 9.46
N LYS A 134 -3.98 5.94 10.73
CA LYS A 134 -3.55 7.27 11.19
C LYS A 134 -2.04 7.37 11.39
N GLU A 135 -1.35 6.24 11.37
CA GLU A 135 0.07 6.18 11.63
C GLU A 135 0.90 6.65 10.42
N MET A 136 1.48 7.84 10.53
CA MET A 136 2.30 8.44 9.49
C MET A 136 3.70 7.84 9.43
N LEU A 137 4.16 7.20 10.50
CA LEU A 137 5.46 6.53 10.54
C LEU A 137 5.53 5.30 9.62
N LEU A 138 4.38 4.76 9.18
CA LEU A 138 4.31 3.66 8.20
C LEU A 138 4.76 4.06 6.77
N VAL A 139 4.84 5.36 6.51
CA VAL A 139 5.36 5.94 5.26
C VAL A 139 6.62 6.75 5.49
N ALA A 140 7.24 6.62 6.67
CA ALA A 140 8.56 7.17 6.92
C ALA A 140 9.58 6.55 5.94
N PRO A 141 10.62 7.31 5.55
CA PRO A 141 11.72 6.74 4.79
C PRO A 141 12.36 5.58 5.57
N GLU A 142 12.88 4.60 4.82
CA GLU A 142 13.61 3.44 5.36
C GLU A 142 14.72 3.93 6.31
N SER A 143 14.75 3.42 7.54
CA SER A 143 15.80 3.73 8.49
C SER A 143 17.14 3.11 8.02
N PRO A 144 18.29 3.65 8.46
CA PRO A 144 19.59 3.07 8.14
C PRO A 144 19.70 1.57 8.49
N SER A 145 19.08 1.15 9.59
CA SER A 145 19.04 -0.25 10.02
C SER A 145 18.18 -1.14 9.10
N GLU A 146 17.03 -0.63 8.63
CA GLU A 146 16.20 -1.37 7.66
C GLU A 146 16.88 -1.48 6.30
N GLN A 147 17.52 -0.41 5.83
CA GLN A 147 18.34 -0.41 4.62
C GLN A 147 19.49 -1.42 4.75
N ALA A 148 20.15 -1.45 5.91
CA ALA A 148 21.20 -2.40 6.23
C ALA A 148 20.72 -3.85 6.20
N ARG A 149 19.57 -4.13 6.82
CA ARG A 149 18.94 -5.46 6.79
C ARG A 149 18.64 -5.90 5.37
N ARG A 150 18.03 -5.04 4.56
CA ARG A 150 17.68 -5.34 3.17
C ARG A 150 18.92 -5.60 2.31
N ILE A 151 19.96 -4.78 2.44
CA ILE A 151 21.22 -5.00 1.71
C ILE A 151 21.87 -6.29 2.18
N PHE A 152 21.95 -6.56 3.49
CA PHE A 152 22.48 -7.81 4.02
C PHE A 152 21.74 -9.02 3.44
N GLN A 153 20.41 -8.98 3.36
CA GLN A 153 19.59 -10.05 2.76
C GLN A 153 19.91 -10.30 1.28
N THR A 154 20.40 -9.31 0.51
CA THR A 154 20.84 -9.57 -0.87
C THR A 154 22.05 -10.50 -0.96
N PHE A 155 22.79 -10.67 0.14
CA PHE A 155 23.92 -11.59 0.27
C PHE A 155 23.55 -12.90 0.99
N ASP A 156 22.31 -13.02 1.46
CA ASP A 156 21.74 -14.23 2.08
C ASP A 156 20.54 -14.72 1.25
N PRO A 157 20.77 -15.32 0.07
CA PRO A 157 19.70 -15.71 -0.85
C PRO A 157 18.83 -16.86 -0.30
N GLU A 158 19.30 -17.57 0.73
CA GLU A 158 18.59 -18.66 1.37
C GLU A 158 17.76 -18.19 2.59
N ASP A 159 17.85 -16.90 2.96
CA ASP A 159 17.16 -16.29 4.11
C ASP A 159 17.42 -17.04 5.43
N ASN A 160 18.66 -17.51 5.62
CA ASN A 160 19.07 -18.26 6.81
C ASN A 160 19.42 -17.34 8.00
N GLY A 161 19.46 -16.02 7.79
CA GLY A 161 19.79 -15.01 8.81
C GLY A 161 21.30 -14.79 8.99
N PHE A 162 22.13 -15.29 8.08
CA PHE A 162 23.59 -15.18 8.14
C PHE A 162 24.26 -15.20 6.76
N ILE A 163 25.48 -14.69 6.69
CA ILE A 163 26.33 -14.74 5.49
C ILE A 163 27.71 -15.32 5.83
N PRO A 164 28.43 -15.90 4.86
CA PRO A 164 29.85 -16.21 5.03
C PRO A 164 30.68 -14.96 5.36
N ASP A 165 31.68 -15.09 6.22
CA ASP A 165 32.56 -13.98 6.60
C ASP A 165 33.33 -13.37 5.41
N THR A 166 33.53 -14.14 4.35
CA THR A 166 34.13 -13.71 3.09
C THR A 166 33.34 -12.59 2.41
N LEU A 167 32.03 -12.51 2.65
CA LEU A 167 31.15 -11.49 2.08
C LEU A 167 31.08 -10.21 2.92
N LEU A 168 31.64 -10.19 4.14
CA LEU A 168 31.52 -9.05 5.05
C LEU A 168 32.04 -7.75 4.43
N GLU A 169 33.16 -7.80 3.72
CA GLU A 169 33.73 -6.62 3.04
C GLU A 169 32.77 -6.05 1.99
N ASP A 170 32.14 -6.91 1.19
CA ASP A 170 31.20 -6.51 0.14
C ASP A 170 29.92 -5.92 0.73
N VAL A 171 29.42 -6.49 1.82
CA VAL A 171 28.26 -5.94 2.56
C VAL A 171 28.59 -4.57 3.14
N MET A 172 29.75 -4.41 3.76
CA MET A 172 30.19 -3.13 4.31
C MET A 172 30.35 -2.07 3.23
N LYS A 173 30.91 -2.41 2.07
CA LYS A 173 30.98 -1.51 0.90
C LYS A 173 29.61 -1.12 0.38
N ALA A 174 28.69 -2.08 0.25
CA ALA A 174 27.34 -1.81 -0.22
C ALA A 174 26.56 -0.88 0.73
N LEU A 175 26.96 -0.86 2.01
CA LEU A 175 26.40 0.00 3.05
C LEU A 175 27.16 1.30 3.28
N ASP A 176 28.17 1.60 2.47
CA ASP A 176 29.04 2.78 2.65
C ASP A 176 29.68 2.85 4.04
N LEU A 177 29.98 1.68 4.63
CA LEU A 177 30.73 1.53 5.88
C LEU A 177 32.24 1.45 5.59
N VAL A 178 33.07 1.65 6.62
CA VAL A 178 34.53 1.52 6.53
C VAL A 178 34.90 0.10 6.10
N SER A 179 35.40 -0.07 4.88
CA SER A 179 35.69 -1.39 4.29
C SER A 179 37.18 -1.64 4.04
N GLU A 180 38.06 -1.03 4.85
CA GLU A 180 39.50 -1.28 4.77
C GLU A 180 39.82 -2.70 5.27
N PRO A 181 40.70 -3.47 4.60
CA PRO A 181 40.95 -4.88 4.94
C PRO A 181 41.31 -5.12 6.41
N GLU A 182 42.09 -4.21 7.00
CA GLU A 182 42.51 -4.28 8.41
C GLU A 182 41.32 -4.12 9.37
N TYR A 183 40.43 -3.17 9.08
CA TYR A 183 39.21 -2.94 9.86
C TYR A 183 38.19 -4.07 9.66
N VAL A 184 38.00 -4.55 8.43
CA VAL A 184 37.13 -5.69 8.14
C VAL A 184 37.57 -6.91 8.93
N ASN A 185 38.87 -7.22 8.96
CA ASN A 185 39.40 -8.35 9.75
C ASN A 185 39.16 -8.18 11.26
N LEU A 186 39.27 -6.96 11.78
CA LEU A 186 38.88 -6.67 13.17
C LEU A 186 37.38 -6.95 13.38
N MET A 187 36.52 -6.50 12.48
CA MET A 187 35.08 -6.71 12.58
C MET A 187 34.68 -8.17 12.44
N LYS A 188 35.36 -8.96 11.59
CA LYS A 188 35.19 -10.41 11.54
C LYS A 188 35.43 -11.05 12.90
N SER A 189 36.55 -10.72 13.56
CA SER A 189 36.87 -11.28 14.88
C SER A 189 35.86 -10.88 15.96
N LYS A 190 35.20 -9.72 15.80
CA LYS A 190 34.20 -9.21 16.73
C LYS A 190 32.82 -9.83 16.52
N LEU A 191 32.42 -10.01 15.26
CA LEU A 191 31.10 -10.52 14.87
C LEU A 191 31.03 -12.05 14.87
N ASP A 192 32.18 -12.71 14.73
CA ASP A 192 32.34 -14.16 14.81
C ASP A 192 33.46 -14.52 15.82
N PRO A 193 33.23 -14.32 17.12
CA PRO A 193 34.23 -14.60 18.16
C PRO A 193 34.53 -16.10 18.29
N GLU A 194 33.65 -16.97 17.79
CA GLU A 194 33.81 -18.43 17.80
C GLU A 194 34.57 -18.96 16.56
N GLY A 195 34.77 -18.12 15.54
CA GLY A 195 35.49 -18.49 14.32
C GLY A 195 34.74 -19.51 13.47
N LEU A 196 33.40 -19.44 13.45
CA LEU A 196 32.54 -20.32 12.66
C LEU A 196 32.59 -20.02 11.15
N GLY A 197 33.18 -18.89 10.74
CA GLY A 197 33.24 -18.42 9.36
C GLY A 197 31.94 -17.78 8.87
N ILE A 198 31.04 -17.39 9.79
CA ILE A 198 29.74 -16.81 9.47
C ILE A 198 29.49 -15.53 10.24
N ILE A 199 28.77 -14.59 9.61
CA ILE A 199 28.33 -13.34 10.21
C ILE A 199 26.82 -13.40 10.34
N LEU A 200 26.32 -13.32 11.56
CA LEU A 200 24.88 -13.28 11.86
C LEU A 200 24.32 -11.87 11.62
N GLN A 201 23.14 -11.77 11.00
CA GLN A 201 22.50 -10.49 10.70
C GLN A 201 22.22 -9.65 11.96
N GLY A 202 21.71 -10.27 13.03
CA GLY A 202 21.37 -9.58 14.27
C GLY A 202 22.56 -8.84 14.91
N PRO A 203 23.66 -9.55 15.24
CA PRO A 203 24.89 -8.95 15.74
C PRO A 203 25.48 -7.88 14.81
N PHE A 204 25.47 -8.10 13.48
CA PHE A 204 25.91 -7.10 12.50
C PHE A 204 25.11 -5.80 12.61
N LEU A 205 23.78 -5.89 12.61
CA LEU A 205 22.90 -4.71 12.73
C LEU A 205 23.08 -4.00 14.07
N GLN A 206 23.24 -4.75 15.17
CA GLN A 206 23.46 -4.17 16.50
C GLN A 206 24.78 -3.39 16.59
N GLU A 207 25.81 -3.86 15.89
CA GLU A 207 27.14 -3.26 15.92
C GLU A 207 27.21 -1.97 15.08
N PHE A 208 26.69 -1.99 13.85
CA PHE A 208 26.81 -0.85 12.93
C PHE A 208 25.60 0.10 12.97
N PHE A 209 24.43 -0.38 13.42
CA PHE A 209 23.17 0.36 13.44
C PHE A 209 22.45 0.19 14.80
N PRO A 210 23.07 0.62 15.91
CA PRO A 210 22.57 0.39 17.27
C PRO A 210 21.27 1.13 17.60
N ASP A 211 20.92 2.17 16.83
CA ASP A 211 19.70 2.96 17.00
C ASP A 211 18.47 2.16 16.55
N LYS A 212 17.98 1.30 17.45
CA LYS A 212 16.78 0.46 17.28
C LYS A 212 15.46 1.24 17.29
N SER A 213 15.43 2.54 16.99
CA SER A 213 14.15 3.22 16.85
C SER A 213 13.52 2.78 15.53
N SER A 214 12.92 1.58 15.52
CA SER A 214 11.86 1.27 14.57
C SER A 214 10.90 2.43 14.66
N VAL A 215 10.90 3.24 13.62
CA VAL A 215 10.01 4.39 13.50
C VAL A 215 8.57 3.87 13.39
N ILE A 216 8.41 2.64 12.89
CA ILE A 216 7.14 1.92 12.79
C ILE A 216 6.69 1.48 14.19
N PRO A 217 5.46 1.81 14.62
CA PRO A 217 4.95 1.33 15.89
C PRO A 217 4.65 -0.17 15.84
N ASP A 218 4.77 -0.84 16.99
CA ASP A 218 4.48 -2.27 17.16
C ASP A 218 3.02 -2.62 16.80
N SER A 219 2.12 -1.64 16.86
CA SER A 219 0.74 -1.80 16.43
C SER A 219 0.14 -0.52 15.89
N PHE A 220 -0.83 -0.65 14.97
CA PHE A 220 -1.58 0.48 14.47
C PHE A 220 -3.00 0.06 14.06
N PRO A 221 -3.99 0.97 14.14
CA PRO A 221 -5.33 0.70 13.66
C PRO A 221 -5.33 0.59 12.14
N VAL A 222 -6.07 -0.39 11.62
CA VAL A 222 -6.31 -0.59 10.20
C VAL A 222 -7.80 -0.56 9.90
N TYR A 223 -8.17 0.13 8.84
CA TYR A 223 -9.52 0.14 8.32
C TYR A 223 -9.51 -0.47 6.93
N HIS A 224 -10.31 -1.51 6.73
CA HIS A 224 -10.55 -2.13 5.44
C HIS A 224 -11.91 -1.69 4.90
N TYR A 225 -11.92 -1.39 3.61
CA TYR A 225 -13.12 -1.11 2.83
C TYR A 225 -13.12 -2.02 1.61
N ASN A 226 -14.26 -2.62 1.28
CA ASN A 226 -14.49 -3.21 -0.03
C ASN A 226 -15.77 -2.63 -0.65
N GLY A 227 -15.65 -2.01 -1.82
CA GLY A 227 -16.77 -1.36 -2.51
C GLY A 227 -17.74 -2.29 -3.23
N LEU A 228 -17.43 -3.59 -3.30
CA LEU A 228 -18.27 -4.58 -3.95
C LEU A 228 -19.17 -5.25 -2.91
N LYS A 229 -20.49 -5.03 -3.00
CA LYS A 229 -21.48 -5.61 -2.05
C LYS A 229 -21.35 -7.12 -1.90
N GLN A 230 -21.29 -7.83 -3.03
CA GLN A 230 -21.17 -9.29 -3.11
C GLN A 230 -19.95 -9.87 -2.37
N SER A 231 -18.98 -9.02 -2.09
CA SER A 231 -17.69 -9.36 -1.49
C SER A 231 -17.66 -9.11 0.02
N ASN A 232 -18.70 -8.46 0.53
CA ASN A 232 -18.86 -8.17 1.94
C ASN A 232 -19.89 -9.09 2.57
N HIS A 233 -19.80 -9.22 3.90
CA HIS A 233 -20.80 -9.93 4.68
C HIS A 233 -22.18 -9.25 4.56
N ASN A 234 -23.25 -10.05 4.49
CA ASN A 234 -24.63 -9.59 4.30
C ASN A 234 -24.88 -8.72 3.05
N GLU A 235 -23.98 -8.76 2.06
CA GLU A 235 -24.07 -7.97 0.82
C GLU A 235 -24.12 -6.45 1.07
N LYS A 236 -23.51 -5.98 2.16
CA LYS A 236 -23.48 -4.57 2.56
C LYS A 236 -22.06 -4.03 2.56
N VAL A 237 -21.86 -2.89 1.91
CA VAL A 237 -20.59 -2.16 1.98
C VAL A 237 -20.45 -1.55 3.37
N MET A 238 -19.40 -1.93 4.09
CA MET A 238 -19.11 -1.48 5.45
C MET A 238 -17.60 -1.40 5.65
N TYR A 239 -17.14 -0.52 6.53
CA TYR A 239 -15.74 -0.56 6.97
C TYR A 239 -15.55 -1.60 8.06
N VAL A 240 -14.56 -2.47 7.87
CA VAL A 240 -14.08 -3.38 8.90
C VAL A 240 -12.84 -2.78 9.54
N GLU A 241 -12.90 -2.60 10.86
CA GLU A 241 -11.77 -2.12 11.64
C GLU A 241 -11.00 -3.28 12.25
N GLY A 242 -9.70 -3.12 12.35
CA GLY A 242 -8.83 -4.07 13.00
C GLY A 242 -7.59 -3.38 13.56
N THR A 243 -6.77 -4.19 14.22
CA THR A 243 -5.44 -3.79 14.69
C THR A 243 -4.42 -4.61 13.93
N ALA A 244 -3.49 -3.92 13.27
CA ALA A 244 -2.28 -4.53 12.75
C ALA A 244 -1.23 -4.56 13.86
N LEU A 245 -0.58 -5.70 14.02
CA LEU A 245 0.56 -5.89 14.90
C LEU A 245 1.78 -6.17 14.02
N VAL A 246 2.82 -5.36 14.14
CA VAL A 246 4.11 -5.58 13.47
C VAL A 246 5.03 -6.17 14.51
N VAL A 247 4.92 -7.49 14.70
CA VAL A 247 5.74 -8.20 15.68
C VAL A 247 7.15 -8.33 15.10
N GLY A 248 8.14 -7.69 15.73
CA GLY A 248 9.54 -7.87 15.36
C GLY A 248 9.96 -9.31 15.64
N PHE A 249 10.46 -10.02 14.61
CA PHE A 249 11.00 -11.39 14.63
C PHE A 249 10.16 -12.44 15.40
N GLU A 250 9.51 -13.33 14.64
CA GLU A 250 8.82 -14.55 15.09
C GLU A 250 8.46 -14.63 16.58
N ASP A 251 7.51 -13.82 17.06
CA ASP A 251 6.83 -14.14 18.32
C ASP A 251 5.78 -15.23 18.01
N PRO A 252 5.98 -16.49 18.44
CA PRO A 252 5.05 -17.57 18.15
C PRO A 252 3.70 -17.41 18.88
N MET A 253 3.56 -16.47 19.82
CA MET A 253 2.33 -16.30 20.60
C MET A 253 1.21 -15.56 19.87
N VAL A 254 1.52 -14.83 18.80
CA VAL A 254 0.52 -14.05 18.05
C VAL A 254 0.56 -14.48 16.59
N ARG A 255 -0.14 -15.56 16.25
CA ARG A 255 -0.32 -15.99 14.85
C ARG A 255 -1.81 -16.06 14.54
N THR A 256 -2.27 -15.15 13.68
CA THR A 256 -3.62 -15.16 13.12
C THR A 256 -3.67 -15.98 11.84
N ASP A 257 -4.89 -16.31 11.41
CA ASP A 257 -5.14 -17.04 10.18
C ASP A 257 -4.44 -16.41 8.96
N ASP A 258 -4.01 -17.27 8.03
CA ASP A 258 -3.41 -16.88 6.76
C ASP A 258 -4.49 -16.47 5.75
N THR A 259 -4.81 -15.17 5.73
CA THR A 259 -5.85 -14.60 4.88
C THR A 259 -5.25 -13.87 3.67
N PRO A 260 -5.98 -13.73 2.54
CA PRO A 260 -5.47 -13.00 1.37
C PRO A 260 -5.00 -11.57 1.71
N ILE A 261 -5.72 -10.88 2.60
CA ILE A 261 -5.36 -9.54 3.06
C ILE A 261 -4.07 -9.54 3.88
N LYS A 262 -3.88 -10.54 4.76
CA LYS A 262 -2.62 -10.73 5.50
C LYS A 262 -1.46 -10.93 4.53
N ARG A 263 -1.56 -11.86 3.59
CA ARG A 263 -0.50 -12.10 2.58
C ARG A 263 -0.15 -10.85 1.78
N CYS A 264 -1.17 -10.07 1.41
CA CYS A 264 -0.95 -8.81 0.71
C CYS A 264 -0.12 -7.84 1.56
N LEU A 265 -0.46 -7.66 2.84
CA LEU A 265 0.30 -6.78 3.73
C LEU A 265 1.69 -7.34 4.09
N GLN A 266 1.84 -8.66 4.12
CA GLN A 266 3.13 -9.33 4.34
C GLN A 266 4.17 -9.05 3.26
N THR A 267 3.74 -8.61 2.07
CA THR A 267 4.68 -8.12 1.04
C THR A 267 5.46 -6.88 1.49
N LYS A 268 4.90 -6.09 2.42
CA LYS A 268 5.55 -4.91 3.02
C LYS A 268 6.02 -5.17 4.45
N TRP A 269 5.24 -5.89 5.25
CA TRP A 269 5.51 -6.19 6.65
C TRP A 269 5.48 -7.71 6.88
N PRO A 270 6.59 -8.43 6.68
CA PRO A 270 6.60 -9.90 6.64
C PRO A 270 5.98 -10.57 7.88
N TYR A 271 6.12 -9.94 9.04
CA TYR A 271 5.64 -10.42 10.33
C TYR A 271 4.37 -9.69 10.81
N ILE A 272 3.56 -9.16 9.89
CA ILE A 272 2.31 -8.51 10.26
C ILE A 272 1.22 -9.53 10.63
N GLU A 273 0.54 -9.24 11.72
CA GLU A 273 -0.60 -9.98 12.23
C GLU A 273 -1.82 -9.07 12.28
N LEU A 274 -3.00 -9.59 11.95
CA LEU A 274 -4.22 -8.80 11.78
C LEU A 274 -5.35 -9.29 12.67
N LEU A 275 -5.72 -8.44 13.62
CA LEU A 275 -6.83 -8.68 14.53
C LEU A 275 -8.03 -7.84 14.11
N TRP A 276 -8.96 -8.44 13.38
CA TRP A 276 -10.20 -7.77 12.97
C TRP A 276 -11.20 -7.72 14.13
N THR A 277 -12.01 -6.67 14.18
CA THR A 277 -13.13 -6.54 15.13
C THR A 277 -14.28 -7.51 14.86
N THR A 278 -14.26 -8.18 13.70
CA THR A 278 -15.24 -9.16 13.26
C THR A 278 -14.63 -10.56 13.21
N ASP A 279 -15.45 -11.59 13.45
CA ASP A 279 -15.03 -13.01 13.37
C ASP A 279 -14.65 -13.46 11.95
N ILE A 280 -15.00 -12.65 10.94
CA ILE A 280 -14.74 -12.92 9.53
C ILE A 280 -13.67 -11.95 9.04
N SER A 281 -12.62 -12.48 8.42
CA SER A 281 -11.61 -11.65 7.77
C SER A 281 -12.16 -10.98 6.52
N PRO A 282 -11.87 -9.69 6.26
CA PRO A 282 -12.38 -9.00 5.09
C PRO A 282 -11.85 -9.55 3.77
N SER A 283 -12.71 -9.56 2.74
CA SER A 283 -12.31 -9.95 1.38
C SER A 283 -11.54 -8.85 0.68
N LEU A 284 -10.50 -9.26 -0.03
CA LEU A 284 -9.73 -8.41 -0.95
C LEU A 284 -10.46 -8.10 -2.26
N ASN A 285 -11.41 -8.95 -2.65
CA ASN A 285 -12.22 -8.87 -3.87
C ASN A 285 -13.66 -8.86 -3.51
#